data_AF-A0A6A7A6M9-F1
#
_entry.id   AF-A0A6A7A6M9-F1
#
_cell.length_a   1.000
_cell.length_b   1.000
_cell.length_c   1.000
_cell.angle_alpha   90.00
_cell.angle_beta   90.00
_cell.angle_gamma   90.00
#
_symmetry.space_group_name_H-M   'P 1'
#
loop_
_entity.id
_entity.type
_entity.pdbx_description
1 polymer ?
#
loop_
_entity_poly.entity_id
_entity_poly.type
_entity_poly.pdbx_seq_one_letter_code
_entity_poly.pdbx_strand_id
1 'polypeptide(L)'
;MDTLKILLLAGGHSSRMGSPKHLLPLADGPLYLHLIRILHEALPQTTTIHISIADRSVTDDCLREGLVELADVATASSITIKLRIIADEANRDIGPAAGLLAAYHYDPEAT
;
A
#
# COMPACT_ATOMS: atom_id res chain seq x y z
N MET A 1 20.02 -4.44 13.20
CA MET A 1 19.34 -5.19 12.13
C MET A 1 18.40 -4.20 11.50
N ASP A 2 18.67 -3.81 10.27
CA ASP A 2 17.86 -2.80 9.61
C ASP A 2 16.49 -3.41 9.32
N THR A 3 15.44 -2.76 9.84
CA THR A 3 14.06 -3.19 9.66
C THR A 3 13.67 -2.94 8.21
N LEU A 4 13.33 -4.00 7.46
CA LEU A 4 12.87 -3.88 6.08
C LEU A 4 11.60 -3.01 6.02
N LYS A 5 11.66 -1.89 5.32
CA LYS A 5 10.51 -1.02 5.07
C LYS A 5 9.83 -1.45 3.77
N ILE A 6 8.52 -1.66 3.83
CA ILE A 6 7.73 -2.10 2.67
C ILE A 6 7.10 -0.88 2.01
N LEU A 7 7.16 -0.84 0.67
CA LEU A 7 6.47 0.13 -0.18
C LEU A 7 5.60 -0.60 -1.21
N LEU A 8 4.31 -0.26 -1.26
CA LEU A 8 3.37 -0.69 -2.28
C LEU A 8 3.14 0.44 -3.28
N LEU A 9 3.41 0.18 -4.57
CA LEU A 9 3.17 1.15 -5.65
C LEU A 9 1.74 0.99 -6.18
N ALA A 10 0.85 1.86 -5.76
CA ALA A 10 -0.59 1.83 -6.04
C ALA A 10 -1.06 2.98 -6.94
N GLY A 11 -0.15 3.78 -7.51
CA GLY A 11 -0.48 4.88 -8.43
C GLY A 11 -0.95 4.47 -9.83
N GLY A 12 -0.92 3.18 -10.17
CA GLY A 12 -1.30 2.72 -11.50
C GLY A 12 -2.81 2.77 -11.78
N HIS A 13 -3.20 3.32 -12.93
CA HIS A 13 -4.57 3.26 -13.43
C HIS A 13 -4.77 2.09 -14.41
N SER A 14 -5.92 1.43 -14.37
CA SER A 14 -6.26 0.38 -15.33
C SER A 14 -6.74 1.01 -16.63
N SER A 15 -5.93 0.94 -17.69
CA SER A 15 -6.30 1.47 -19.01
C SER A 15 -7.45 0.70 -19.66
N ARG A 16 -7.67 -0.56 -19.27
CA ARG A 16 -8.77 -1.39 -19.78
C ARG A 16 -10.07 -1.23 -18.98
N MET A 17 -9.97 -1.00 -17.67
CA MET A 17 -11.14 -1.00 -16.76
C MET A 17 -11.56 0.39 -16.31
N GLY A 18 -10.75 1.42 -16.56
CA GLY A 18 -11.07 2.79 -16.17
C GLY A 18 -11.10 3.03 -14.65
N SER A 19 -10.51 2.13 -13.85
CA SER A 19 -10.45 2.22 -12.40
C SER A 19 -9.01 2.22 -11.87
N PRO A 20 -8.75 2.76 -10.67
CA PRO A 20 -7.46 2.60 -9.99
C PRO A 20 -7.15 1.12 -9.79
N LYS A 21 -5.96 0.66 -10.19
CA LYS A 21 -5.62 -0.77 -10.16
C LYS A 21 -5.65 -1.36 -8.74
N HIS A 22 -5.28 -0.55 -7.76
CA HIS A 22 -5.24 -0.97 -6.35
C HIS A 22 -6.64 -1.29 -5.80
N LEU A 23 -7.71 -0.73 -6.39
CA LEU A 23 -9.11 -0.99 -6.03
C LEU A 23 -9.75 -2.11 -6.87
N LEU A 24 -8.99 -2.80 -7.72
CA LEU A 24 -9.56 -3.92 -8.48
C LEU A 24 -10.06 -4.99 -7.51
N PRO A 25 -11.31 -5.46 -7.69
CA PRO A 25 -11.91 -6.41 -6.77
C PRO A 25 -11.28 -7.79 -6.93
N LEU A 26 -10.97 -8.42 -5.80
CA LEU A 26 -10.64 -9.84 -5.65
C LEU A 26 -11.65 -10.51 -4.71
N ALA A 27 -11.58 -11.84 -4.60
CA ALA A 27 -12.49 -12.62 -3.77
C ALA A 27 -12.47 -12.22 -2.29
N ASP A 28 -11.37 -11.63 -1.83
CA ASP A 28 -11.08 -11.36 -0.43
C ASP A 28 -10.96 -9.85 -0.12
N GLY A 29 -11.23 -8.98 -1.09
CA GLY A 29 -11.17 -7.52 -0.97
C GLY A 29 -10.56 -6.85 -2.21
N PRO A 30 -10.31 -5.53 -2.18
CA PRO A 30 -9.52 -4.86 -3.20
C PRO A 30 -8.07 -5.38 -3.26
N LEU A 31 -7.45 -5.30 -4.44
CA LEU A 31 -6.11 -5.79 -4.73
C LEU A 31 -5.06 -5.37 -3.69
N TYR A 32 -5.09 -4.13 -3.22
CA TYR A 32 -4.10 -3.66 -2.24
C TYR A 32 -4.22 -4.38 -0.88
N LEU A 33 -5.43 -4.71 -0.42
CA LEU A 33 -5.63 -5.48 0.83
C LEU A 33 -5.14 -6.91 0.68
N HIS A 34 -5.38 -7.53 -0.48
CA HIS A 34 -4.85 -8.84 -0.79
C HIS A 34 -3.32 -8.87 -0.73
N LEU A 35 -2.66 -7.85 -1.31
CA LEU A 35 -1.20 -7.73 -1.25
C LEU A 35 -0.70 -7.48 0.17
N ILE A 36 -1.40 -6.70 0.99
CA ILE A 36 -1.06 -6.49 2.41
C ILE A 36 -1.11 -7.82 3.19
N ARG A 37 -2.09 -8.68 2.92
CA ARG A 37 -2.17 -10.02 3.52
C ARG A 37 -0.97 -10.88 3.15
N ILE A 38 -0.63 -10.97 1.86
CA ILE A 38 0.54 -11.72 1.39
C ILE A 38 1.82 -11.19 2.05
N LEU A 39 1.97 -9.86 2.15
CA LEU A 39 3.13 -9.24 2.78
C LEU A 39 3.21 -9.57 4.26
N HIS A 40 2.08 -9.59 4.96
CA HIS A 40 2.04 -9.98 6.36
C HIS A 40 2.38 -11.46 6.56
N GLU A 41 1.87 -12.36 5.72
CA GLU A 41 2.23 -13.78 5.76
C GLU A 41 3.73 -14.00 5.53
N ALA A 42 4.34 -13.24 4.61
CA ALA A 42 5.77 -13.32 4.33
C ALA A 42 6.65 -12.62 5.38
N LEU A 43 6.15 -11.54 6.00
CA LEU A 43 6.86 -10.71 6.97
C LEU A 43 5.95 -10.37 8.16
N PRO A 44 5.68 -11.33 9.08
CA PRO A 44 4.71 -11.14 10.16
C PRO A 44 5.07 -10.02 11.13
N GLN A 45 6.37 -9.71 11.26
CA GLN A 45 6.87 -8.63 12.10
C GLN A 45 6.57 -7.22 11.56
N THR A 46 6.15 -7.08 10.30
CA THR A 46 5.90 -5.77 9.70
C THR A 46 4.54 -5.23 10.13
N THR A 47 4.57 -4.13 10.88
CA THR A 47 3.36 -3.42 11.35
C THR A 47 3.10 -2.12 10.60
N THR A 48 3.97 -1.74 9.66
CA THR A 48 3.83 -0.52 8.85
C THR A 48 4.14 -0.81 7.39
N ILE A 49 3.23 -0.39 6.51
CA ILE A 49 3.38 -0.48 5.06
C ILE A 49 3.21 0.91 4.45
N HIS A 50 4.17 1.34 3.64
CA HIS A 50 4.05 2.55 2.85
C HIS A 50 3.27 2.24 1.57
N ILE A 51 2.39 3.15 1.16
CA ILE A 51 1.60 3.00 -0.07
C ILE A 51 1.71 4.29 -0.86
N SER A 52 2.32 4.22 -2.04
CA SER A 52 2.39 5.33 -2.99
C SER A 52 1.13 5.32 -3.88
N ILE A 53 0.40 6.43 -3.91
CA ILE A 53 -0.82 6.61 -4.72
C ILE A 53 -0.71 7.87 -5.58
N ALA A 54 -1.21 7.79 -6.81
CA ALA A 54 -1.16 8.90 -7.76
C ALA A 54 -2.22 9.96 -7.47
N ASP A 55 -3.37 9.57 -6.93
CA ASP A 55 -4.50 10.46 -6.63
C ASP A 55 -4.77 10.49 -5.13
N ARG A 56 -4.92 11.70 -4.58
CA ARG A 56 -5.24 11.96 -3.18
C ARG A 56 -6.72 11.82 -2.87
N SER A 57 -7.60 11.68 -3.87
CA SER A 57 -9.01 11.37 -3.63
C SER A 57 -9.19 9.90 -3.23
N VAL A 58 -8.58 9.52 -2.11
CA VAL A 58 -8.73 8.22 -1.50
C VAL A 58 -10.17 8.10 -1.01
N THR A 59 -10.97 7.29 -1.69
CA THR A 59 -12.37 7.04 -1.31
C THR A 59 -12.52 5.79 -0.45
N ASP A 60 -11.49 4.94 -0.41
CA ASP A 60 -11.50 3.70 0.37
C ASP A 60 -11.20 3.98 1.85
N ASP A 61 -12.03 3.43 2.74
CA ASP A 61 -11.98 3.75 4.18
C ASP A 61 -10.67 3.33 4.84
N CYS A 62 -10.14 2.16 4.53
CA CYS A 62 -8.88 1.69 5.13
C CYS A 62 -7.70 2.56 4.69
N LEU A 63 -7.66 2.97 3.42
CA LEU A 63 -6.64 3.89 2.92
C LEU A 63 -6.80 5.29 3.53
N ARG A 64 -8.03 5.75 3.76
CA ARG A 64 -8.34 7.05 4.37
C ARG A 64 -7.96 7.08 5.87
N GLU A 65 -8.25 6.00 6.58
CA GLU A 65 -7.94 5.86 8.01
C GLU A 65 -6.48 5.49 8.24
N GLY A 66 -5.82 4.93 7.22
CA GLY A 66 -4.42 4.53 7.28
C GLY A 66 -4.22 3.30 8.17
N LEU A 67 -5.22 2.43 8.27
CA LEU A 67 -5.22 1.27 9.16
C LEU A 67 -5.92 0.08 8.49
N VAL A 68 -5.37 -1.11 8.70
CA VAL A 68 -5.94 -2.39 8.27
C VAL A 68 -5.85 -3.36 9.43
N GLU A 69 -6.99 -3.96 9.80
CA GLU A 69 -7.04 -5.09 10.72
C GLU A 69 -6.97 -6.38 9.92
N LEU A 70 -5.95 -7.20 10.18
CA LEU A 70 -5.85 -8.55 9.64
C LEU A 70 -6.14 -9.56 10.74
N ALA A 71 -6.92 -10.59 10.42
CA ALA A 71 -7.06 -11.75 11.29
C ALA A 71 -5.85 -12.67 11.08
N ASP A 72 -5.15 -12.98 12.16
CA ASP A 72 -4.16 -14.04 12.18
C ASP A 72 -4.85 -15.35 12.53
N VAL A 73 -5.06 -16.17 11.50
CA VAL A 73 -5.74 -17.46 11.61
C VAL A 73 -4.92 -18.45 12.46
N ALA A 74 -3.60 -18.29 12.54
CA ALA A 74 -2.74 -19.20 13.31
C ALA A 74 -2.83 -18.93 14.82
N THR A 75 -3.06 -17.69 15.23
CA THR A 75 -3.07 -17.29 16.65
C THR A 75 -4.45 -16.91 17.18
N ALA A 76 -5.48 -16.89 16.33
CA ALA A 76 -6.82 -16.39 16.63
C ALA A 76 -6.80 -14.96 17.21
N SER A 77 -5.81 -14.17 16.81
CA SER A 77 -5.66 -12.76 17.17
C SER A 77 -5.87 -11.87 15.94
N SER A 78 -6.10 -10.58 16.15
CA SER A 78 -6.00 -9.59 15.07
C SER A 78 -4.70 -8.82 15.20
N ILE A 79 -4.14 -8.43 14.05
CA ILE A 79 -3.02 -7.51 13.97
C ILE A 79 -3.43 -6.25 13.21
N THR A 80 -3.09 -5.10 13.80
CA THR A 80 -3.25 -3.81 13.16
C THR A 80 -2.02 -3.48 12.32
N ILE A 81 -2.20 -3.29 11.02
CA ILE A 81 -1.18 -2.77 10.10
C ILE A 81 -1.45 -1.30 9.85
N LYS A 82 -0.44 -0.48 10.09
CA LYS A 82 -0.46 0.95 9.77
C LYS A 82 -0.11 1.20 8.31
N LEU A 83 -0.96 1.92 7.60
CA LEU A 83 -0.71 2.36 6.23
C LEU A 83 -0.18 3.79 6.23
N ARG A 84 0.98 3.99 5.61
CA ARG A 84 1.57 5.32 5.38
C ARG A 84 1.33 5.71 3.93
N ILE A 85 0.31 6.52 3.70
CA ILE A 85 -0.06 6.97 2.36
C ILE A 85 0.91 8.06 1.90
N ILE A 86 1.52 7.84 0.75
CA ILE A 86 2.46 8.74 0.08
C ILE A 86 1.80 9.15 -1.23
N ALA A 87 1.66 10.45 -1.45
CA ALA A 87 1.12 10.95 -2.70
C ALA A 87 2.26 11.14 -3.71
N ASP A 88 2.10 10.59 -4.90
CA ASP A 88 3.05 10.81 -5.99
C ASP A 88 2.94 12.26 -6.48
N GLU A 89 4.05 12.83 -6.91
CA GLU A 89 4.03 14.11 -7.62
C GLU A 89 3.48 13.87 -9.04
N ALA A 90 2.19 14.14 -9.24
CA ALA A 90 1.47 13.97 -10.50
C ALA A 90 2.13 14.67 -11.71
N ASN A 91 3.01 15.66 -11.48
CA ASN A 91 3.71 16.39 -12.54
C ASN A 91 4.89 15.65 -13.16
N ARG A 92 5.24 14.45 -12.68
CA ARG A 92 6.32 13.62 -13.24
C ARG A 92 5.76 12.26 -13.62
N ASP A 93 5.21 12.15 -14.83
CA ASP A 93 4.80 10.85 -15.41
C ASP A 93 6.02 10.02 -15.84
N ILE A 94 6.78 9.55 -14.84
CA ILE A 94 7.91 8.62 -15.01
C ILE A 94 7.53 7.20 -14.58
N GLY A 95 6.22 6.92 -14.47
CA GLY A 95 5.69 5.64 -14.06
C GLY A 95 6.11 5.22 -12.64
N PRO A 96 6.42 3.94 -12.38
CA PRO A 96 6.77 3.43 -11.04
C PRO A 96 7.91 4.18 -10.34
N ALA A 97 8.83 4.78 -11.11
CA ALA A 97 9.93 5.56 -10.56
C ALA A 97 9.45 6.81 -9.80
N ALA A 98 8.27 7.34 -10.14
CA ALA A 98 7.67 8.48 -9.44
C ALA A 98 7.32 8.11 -8.00
N GLY A 99 6.72 6.93 -7.80
CA GLY A 99 6.37 6.42 -6.47
C GLY A 99 7.58 6.07 -5.63
N LEU A 100 8.64 5.51 -6.24
CA LEU A 100 9.92 5.29 -5.53
C LEU A 100 10.56 6.60 -5.08
N LEU A 101 10.59 7.60 -5.96
CA LEU A 101 11.15 8.91 -5.64
C LEU A 101 10.33 9.63 -4.57
N ALA A 102 9.00 9.55 -4.64
CA ALA A 102 8.11 10.10 -3.62
C ALA A 102 8.33 9.42 -2.26
N ALA A 103 8.54 8.10 -2.24
CA ALA A 103 8.86 7.37 -1.03
C ALA A 103 10.22 7.77 -0.44
N TYR A 104 11.26 7.89 -1.28
CA TYR A 104 12.57 8.37 -0.86
C TYR A 104 12.52 9.80 -0.29
N HIS A 105 11.74 10.71 -0.90
CA HIS A 105 11.57 12.05 -0.36
C HIS A 105 10.76 12.08 0.95
N TYR A 106 9.82 11.15 1.13
CA TYR A 106 9.06 11.02 2.37
C TYR A 106 9.93 10.48 3.51
N ASP A 107 10.72 9.45 3.24
CA ASP A 107 11.63 8.80 4.17
C ASP A 107 12.86 8.30 3.38
N PRO A 108 14.02 8.97 3.51
CA PRO A 108 15.24 8.59 2.77
C PRO A 108 15.75 7.19 3.07
N GLU A 109 15.29 6.57 4.16
CA GLU A 109 15.62 5.20 4.53
C GLU A 109 14.51 4.20 4.12
N ALA A 110 13.47 4.63 3.39
CA ALA A 110 12.37 3.79 2.90
C ALA A 110 12.60 3.16 1.53
N THR A 111 13.83 3.21 1.02
CA THR A 111 14.31 2.55 -0.20
C THR A 111 15.55 1.74 0.08
#